data_AF-A0AAD5LKE1-F1
#
_entry.id   AF-A0AAD5LKE1-F1
#
_cell.length_a   1.000
_cell.length_b   1.000
_cell.length_c   1.000
_cell.angle_alpha   90.00
_cell.angle_beta   90.00
_cell.angle_gamma   90.00
#
_symmetry.space_group_name_H-M   'P 1'
#
loop_
_entity.id
_entity.type
_entity.pdbx_description
1 polymer ?
#
loop_
_entity_poly.entity_id
_entity_poly.type
_entity_poly.pdbx_seq_one_letter_code
_entity_poly.pdbx_strand_id
1 'polypeptide(L)'
;MKTLTIAASFVFAAITGFASGLSEAQNAAAIAESSNFNLQLLDAVNAERAKNGLAPLCSNAKLQRAAQLHSEDQAKNNFMSHTGSGGSTMQTRVAAQGFQWQSLAENVAAGQRDVASVMAAWMRSSGHRRNILGNHKFFGGGYAQSSSSRFKHYWTQNFGSGSKESCDGAPGPAPQPSSSPSPTPSPTNSSAPTISPAPVPTTMRPTPPPAPIPSPTRAPTPAPTAAPTQAPAPPSNSLQQRMLDAVNAERAKAGLAPFCTNSKLQRAAQLHSEDQAQNNFMSHTGSDGSSMSDRITRQQFQWNSVAENVAAGQVDVASVMQSWMNSDGHRRNILGNYKFFGMGSDTYGVYWTQNFGSADGESCEGGSNEGGVQPTPAPYPKPTNPAPQPQPQPQPQPQPQPQPQPTPAPQPKPTNPAPQPQPQPQPTPQPTPAPQPKPDQRPVAPGTPAPTSKNGKKCKST
;
A
#
# COMPACT_ATOMS: atom_id res chain seq x y z
N MET A 1 40.98 -18.35 -62.77
CA MET A 1 40.49 -16.98 -62.98
C MET A 1 39.11 -16.85 -62.35
N LYS A 2 38.99 -15.88 -61.43
CA LYS A 2 37.78 -15.25 -60.86
C LYS A 2 36.80 -16.11 -60.04
N THR A 3 37.08 -16.17 -58.75
CA THR A 3 36.14 -16.39 -57.64
C THR A 3 35.14 -15.23 -57.58
N LEU A 4 33.83 -15.55 -57.53
CA LEU A 4 32.75 -14.55 -57.45
C LEU A 4 32.36 -14.35 -55.98
N THR A 5 32.68 -13.18 -55.44
CA THR A 5 32.31 -12.73 -54.10
C THR A 5 30.87 -12.21 -54.12
N ILE A 6 29.96 -12.83 -53.34
CA ILE A 6 28.61 -12.32 -53.12
C ILE A 6 28.67 -11.29 -51.98
N ALA A 7 28.46 -10.02 -52.31
CA ALA A 7 28.28 -8.94 -51.34
C ALA A 7 26.82 -8.93 -50.85
N ALA A 8 26.59 -9.24 -49.58
CA ALA A 8 25.31 -9.02 -48.93
C ALA A 8 25.19 -7.55 -48.53
N SER A 9 24.38 -6.79 -49.28
CA SER A 9 23.96 -5.43 -48.90
C SER A 9 22.82 -5.53 -47.89
N PHE A 10 23.08 -5.19 -46.63
CA PHE A 10 22.03 -4.97 -45.63
C PHE A 10 21.43 -3.58 -45.82
N VAL A 11 20.17 -3.54 -46.24
CA VAL A 11 19.32 -2.34 -46.16
C VAL A 11 18.93 -2.16 -44.70
N PHE A 12 19.53 -1.18 -44.02
CA PHE A 12 19.04 -0.67 -42.74
C PHE A 12 17.77 0.14 -43.00
N ALA A 13 16.61 -0.51 -42.95
CA ALA A 13 15.33 0.18 -42.82
C ALA A 13 15.15 0.61 -41.36
N ALA A 14 14.78 1.88 -41.17
CA ALA A 14 14.61 2.54 -39.88
C ALA A 14 13.62 1.78 -38.96
N ILE A 15 14.13 1.23 -37.84
CA ILE A 15 13.33 0.79 -36.69
C ILE A 15 13.68 1.73 -35.52
N THR A 16 13.30 3.01 -35.62
CA THR A 16 13.44 3.98 -34.52
C THR A 16 12.10 4.56 -34.08
N GLY A 17 11.01 3.80 -34.26
CA GLY A 17 9.65 4.21 -33.84
C GLY A 17 8.90 3.23 -32.93
N PHE A 18 9.34 1.97 -32.78
CA PHE A 18 8.54 0.95 -32.07
C PHE A 18 8.85 0.79 -30.58
N ALA A 19 10.04 1.18 -30.10
CA ALA A 19 10.41 0.99 -28.68
C ALA A 19 9.76 2.03 -27.75
N SER A 20 9.57 3.27 -28.22
CA SER A 20 8.99 4.35 -27.41
C SER A 20 7.48 4.17 -27.17
N GLY A 21 6.74 3.71 -28.18
CA GLY A 21 5.28 3.49 -28.07
C GLY A 21 4.89 2.30 -27.18
N LEU A 22 5.75 1.28 -27.06
CA LEU A 22 5.53 0.16 -26.15
C LEU A 22 5.66 0.58 -24.68
N SER A 23 6.61 1.46 -24.35
CA SER A 23 6.79 2.01 -23.00
C SER A 23 5.63 2.95 -22.60
N GLU A 24 5.19 3.82 -23.50
CA GLU A 24 4.05 4.72 -23.25
C GLU A 24 2.72 3.96 -23.07
N ALA A 25 2.48 2.92 -23.88
CA ALA A 25 1.29 2.08 -23.75
C ALA A 25 1.29 1.23 -22.47
N GLN A 26 2.45 0.70 -22.06
CA GLN A 26 2.60 -0.03 -20.79
C GLN A 26 2.42 0.90 -19.59
N ASN A 27 2.95 2.12 -19.65
CA ASN A 27 2.79 3.11 -18.60
C ASN A 27 1.33 3.60 -18.51
N ALA A 28 0.65 3.78 -19.64
CA ALA A 28 -0.77 4.11 -19.67
C ALA A 28 -1.66 2.97 -19.13
N ALA A 29 -1.33 1.71 -19.42
CA ALA A 29 -2.03 0.55 -18.87
C ALA A 29 -1.85 0.43 -17.35
N ALA A 30 -0.63 0.65 -16.84
CA ALA A 30 -0.37 0.67 -15.40
C ALA A 30 -1.08 1.83 -14.67
N ILE A 31 -1.18 3.00 -15.32
CA ILE A 31 -1.95 4.15 -14.81
C ILE A 31 -3.47 3.85 -14.82
N ALA A 32 -3.97 3.20 -15.87
CA ALA A 32 -5.38 2.79 -15.94
C ALA A 32 -5.72 1.71 -14.89
N GLU A 33 -4.83 0.74 -14.67
CA GLU A 33 -4.99 -0.32 -13.68
C GLU A 33 -4.92 0.24 -12.24
N SER A 34 -3.98 1.13 -11.94
CA SER A 34 -3.91 1.81 -10.64
C SER A 34 -5.12 2.72 -10.38
N SER A 35 -5.61 3.43 -11.40
CA SER A 35 -6.86 4.20 -11.32
C SER A 35 -8.07 3.30 -11.04
N ASN A 36 -8.14 2.12 -11.67
CA ASN A 36 -9.19 1.14 -11.45
C ASN A 36 -9.18 0.60 -10.00
N PHE A 37 -8.00 0.24 -9.47
CA PHE A 37 -7.89 -0.23 -8.09
C PHE A 37 -8.20 0.86 -7.06
N ASN A 38 -7.85 2.13 -7.32
CA ASN A 38 -8.25 3.24 -6.46
C ASN A 38 -9.78 3.34 -6.32
N LEU A 39 -10.51 3.28 -7.43
CA LEU A 39 -11.98 3.34 -7.41
C LEU A 39 -12.60 2.12 -6.72
N GLN A 40 -12.11 0.91 -7.01
CA GLN A 40 -12.60 -0.30 -6.34
C GLN A 40 -12.35 -0.28 -4.83
N LEU A 41 -11.18 0.23 -4.40
CA LEU A 41 -10.88 0.41 -2.97
C LEU A 41 -11.83 1.43 -2.34
N LEU A 42 -12.07 2.56 -3.01
CA LEU A 42 -13.01 3.59 -2.53
C LEU A 42 -14.43 3.01 -2.37
N ASP A 43 -14.90 2.26 -3.37
CA ASP A 43 -16.22 1.62 -3.32
C ASP A 43 -16.32 0.61 -2.18
N ALA A 44 -15.30 -0.23 -1.99
CA ALA A 44 -15.27 -1.20 -0.90
C ALA A 44 -15.20 -0.52 0.49
N VAL A 45 -14.41 0.54 0.63
CA VAL A 45 -14.36 1.37 1.84
C VAL A 45 -15.73 1.98 2.12
N ASN A 46 -16.37 2.57 1.11
CA ASN A 46 -17.68 3.20 1.25
C ASN A 46 -18.79 2.18 1.56
N ALA A 47 -18.70 0.96 1.03
CA ALA A 47 -19.60 -0.14 1.40
C ALA A 47 -19.47 -0.49 2.88
N GLU A 48 -18.25 -0.58 3.42
CA GLU A 48 -18.04 -0.82 4.86
C GLU A 48 -18.53 0.36 5.72
N ARG A 49 -18.31 1.60 5.26
CA ARG A 49 -18.81 2.80 5.95
C ARG A 49 -20.34 2.85 5.98
N ALA A 50 -20.99 2.50 4.88
CA ALA A 50 -22.46 2.42 4.79
C ALA A 50 -23.05 1.38 5.76
N LYS A 51 -22.42 0.21 5.89
CA LYS A 51 -22.81 -0.81 6.91
C LYS A 51 -22.76 -0.28 8.35
N ASN A 52 -21.94 0.74 8.60
CA ASN A 52 -21.77 1.37 9.92
C ASN A 52 -22.48 2.74 10.01
N GLY A 53 -23.34 3.09 9.05
CA GLY A 53 -24.08 4.36 9.05
C GLY A 53 -23.22 5.61 8.87
N LEU A 54 -22.01 5.47 8.33
CA LEU A 54 -21.06 6.57 8.13
C LEU A 54 -21.20 7.15 6.72
N ALA A 55 -21.00 8.46 6.60
CA ALA A 55 -20.98 9.15 5.31
C ALA A 55 -19.87 8.58 4.40
N PRO A 56 -20.12 8.46 3.08
CA PRO A 56 -19.10 8.01 2.13
C PRO A 56 -17.96 9.01 2.04
N LEU A 57 -16.76 8.49 1.84
CA LEU A 57 -15.60 9.28 1.43
C LEU A 57 -15.67 9.55 -0.07
N CYS A 58 -14.99 10.59 -0.51
CA CYS A 58 -14.79 10.87 -1.92
C CYS A 58 -13.31 10.79 -2.29
N SER A 59 -13.02 10.54 -3.57
CA SER A 59 -11.64 10.47 -4.06
C SER A 59 -10.96 11.84 -4.02
N ASN A 60 -9.65 11.85 -3.78
CA ASN A 60 -8.79 13.03 -3.91
C ASN A 60 -7.45 12.64 -4.55
N ALA A 61 -7.12 13.27 -5.68
CA ALA A 61 -6.04 12.84 -6.57
C ALA A 61 -4.66 13.01 -5.92
N LYS A 62 -4.54 13.97 -4.99
CA LYS A 62 -3.30 14.19 -4.24
C LYS A 62 -3.06 13.06 -3.25
N LEU A 63 -4.10 12.63 -2.52
CA LEU A 63 -4.01 11.45 -1.65
C LEU A 63 -3.76 10.18 -2.46
N GLN A 64 -4.45 10.02 -3.59
CA GLN A 64 -4.26 8.88 -4.49
C GLN A 64 -2.82 8.82 -4.98
N ARG A 65 -2.25 9.95 -5.44
CA ARG A 65 -0.87 10.00 -5.92
C ARG A 65 0.12 9.65 -4.81
N ALA A 66 -0.09 10.15 -3.59
CA ALA A 66 0.76 9.81 -2.45
C ALA A 66 0.70 8.31 -2.10
N ALA A 67 -0.49 7.71 -2.13
CA ALA A 67 -0.68 6.28 -1.87
C ALA A 67 -0.06 5.42 -2.98
N GLN A 68 -0.24 5.82 -4.24
CA GLN A 68 0.28 5.12 -5.41
C GLN A 68 1.81 5.09 -5.42
N LEU A 69 2.45 6.24 -5.21
CA LEU A 69 3.92 6.32 -5.10
C LEU A 69 4.47 5.43 -3.98
N HIS A 70 3.72 5.30 -2.88
CA HIS A 70 4.13 4.45 -1.77
C HIS A 70 3.99 2.96 -2.06
N SER A 71 2.91 2.54 -2.73
CA SER A 71 2.78 1.16 -3.21
C SER A 71 3.89 0.81 -4.22
N GLU A 72 4.22 1.72 -5.13
CA GLU A 72 5.33 1.56 -6.09
C GLU A 72 6.69 1.42 -5.38
N ASP A 73 6.95 2.25 -4.37
CA ASP A 73 8.18 2.20 -3.57
C ASP A 73 8.32 0.87 -2.83
N GLN A 74 7.25 0.41 -2.19
CA GLN A 74 7.17 -0.88 -1.49
C GLN A 74 7.41 -2.06 -2.45
N ALA A 75 6.78 -2.02 -3.63
CA ALA A 75 6.93 -3.05 -4.65
C ALA A 75 8.35 -3.09 -5.25
N LYS A 76 8.93 -1.92 -5.52
CA LYS A 76 10.27 -1.78 -6.11
C LYS A 76 11.35 -2.26 -5.16
N ASN A 77 11.22 -1.96 -3.86
CA ASN A 77 12.24 -2.24 -2.86
C ASN A 77 11.88 -3.45 -1.99
N ASN A 78 10.86 -4.22 -2.38
CA ASN A 78 10.51 -5.51 -1.78
C ASN A 78 10.20 -5.47 -0.26
N PHE A 79 9.64 -4.37 0.22
CA PHE A 79 9.32 -4.17 1.64
C PHE A 79 7.88 -3.71 1.82
N MET A 80 7.33 -3.87 3.01
CA MET A 80 6.05 -3.26 3.38
C MET A 80 6.27 -2.47 4.67
N SER A 81 5.84 -1.21 4.68
CA SER A 81 6.05 -0.29 5.80
C SER A 81 5.22 0.98 5.59
N HIS A 82 4.89 1.69 6.66
CA HIS A 82 4.36 3.06 6.56
C HIS A 82 5.45 4.08 6.17
N THR A 83 6.71 3.76 6.47
CA THR A 83 7.89 4.56 6.10
C THR A 83 8.41 4.07 4.75
N GLY A 84 8.57 4.97 3.78
CA GLY A 84 9.15 4.65 2.47
C GLY A 84 10.64 4.31 2.56
N SER A 85 11.20 3.73 1.50
CA SER A 85 12.61 3.31 1.42
C SER A 85 13.60 4.46 1.62
N GLY A 86 13.22 5.67 1.21
CA GLY A 86 13.96 6.91 1.45
C GLY A 86 13.67 7.59 2.80
N GLY A 87 12.98 6.92 3.74
CA GLY A 87 12.63 7.46 5.04
C GLY A 87 11.39 8.37 5.06
N SER A 88 10.63 8.46 3.96
CA SER A 88 9.43 9.30 3.89
C SER A 88 8.33 8.77 4.82
N THR A 89 7.63 9.66 5.53
CA THR A 89 6.41 9.32 6.25
C THR A 89 5.19 9.57 5.37
N MET A 90 4.02 9.07 5.76
CA MET A 90 2.77 9.41 5.06
C MET A 90 2.54 10.92 5.00
N GLN A 91 2.81 11.65 6.09
CA GLN A 91 2.65 13.11 6.12
C GLN A 91 3.55 13.79 5.08
N THR A 92 4.81 13.36 4.93
CA THR A 92 5.71 13.96 3.95
C THR A 92 5.31 13.59 2.51
N ARG A 93 4.88 12.35 2.27
CA ARG A 93 4.36 11.92 0.95
C ARG A 93 3.12 12.71 0.54
N VAL A 94 2.16 12.86 1.45
CA VAL A 94 0.91 13.60 1.22
C VAL A 94 1.16 15.10 1.03
N ALA A 95 2.02 15.70 1.87
CA ALA A 95 2.41 17.11 1.73
C ALA A 95 3.14 17.39 0.40
N ALA A 96 3.97 16.45 -0.07
CA ALA A 96 4.65 16.57 -1.37
C ALA A 96 3.68 16.61 -2.57
N GLN A 97 2.46 16.07 -2.43
CA GLN A 97 1.42 16.20 -3.46
C GLN A 97 0.58 17.48 -3.32
N GLY A 98 0.91 18.35 -2.36
CA GLY A 98 0.21 19.62 -2.12
C GLY A 98 -1.14 19.47 -1.42
N PHE A 99 -1.44 18.33 -0.80
CA PHE A 99 -2.67 18.14 -0.03
C PHE A 99 -2.58 18.90 1.30
N GLN A 100 -3.51 19.81 1.54
CA GLN A 100 -3.60 20.66 2.72
C GLN A 100 -4.40 19.96 3.82
N TRP A 101 -3.74 19.11 4.60
CA TRP A 101 -4.39 18.25 5.58
C TRP A 101 -4.58 18.91 6.95
N GLN A 102 -5.66 18.49 7.63
CA GLN A 102 -5.93 18.71 9.05
C GLN A 102 -5.80 17.41 9.84
N SER A 103 -6.17 16.29 9.22
CA SER A 103 -5.95 14.95 9.74
C SER A 103 -5.61 14.01 8.61
N LEU A 104 -4.80 13.00 8.92
CA LEU A 104 -4.44 11.93 8.00
C LEU A 104 -4.48 10.58 8.70
N ALA A 105 -4.72 9.52 7.94
CA ALA A 105 -4.52 8.15 8.36
C ALA A 105 -4.08 7.31 7.15
N GLU A 106 -3.34 6.24 7.39
CA GLU A 106 -2.86 5.33 6.35
C GLU A 106 -3.11 3.89 6.76
N ASN A 107 -3.56 3.06 5.80
CA ASN A 107 -3.38 1.62 5.89
C ASN A 107 -2.50 1.17 4.73
N VAL A 108 -1.67 0.17 5.00
CA VAL A 108 -0.76 -0.43 4.03
C VAL A 108 -0.86 -1.95 4.17
N ALA A 109 -0.72 -2.66 3.06
CA ALA A 109 -0.77 -4.12 3.05
C ALA A 109 0.04 -4.68 1.86
N ALA A 110 0.43 -5.94 1.96
CA ALA A 110 1.12 -6.64 0.89
C ALA A 110 0.78 -8.14 0.89
N GLY A 111 0.70 -8.74 -0.30
CA GLY A 111 0.42 -10.17 -0.50
C GLY A 111 -1.01 -10.50 -0.92
N GLN A 112 -1.97 -9.62 -0.64
CA GLN A 112 -3.37 -9.81 -1.03
C GLN A 112 -3.52 -9.56 -2.53
N ARG A 113 -4.21 -10.45 -3.25
CA ARG A 113 -4.24 -10.44 -4.73
C ARG A 113 -5.27 -9.49 -5.31
N ASP A 114 -6.26 -9.10 -4.52
CA ASP A 114 -7.41 -8.32 -4.97
C ASP A 114 -7.96 -7.43 -3.84
N VAL A 115 -8.87 -6.52 -4.22
CA VAL A 115 -9.50 -5.57 -3.30
C VAL A 115 -10.31 -6.27 -2.20
N ALA A 116 -11.01 -7.36 -2.54
CA ALA A 116 -11.82 -8.09 -1.58
C ALA A 116 -10.97 -8.67 -0.44
N SER A 117 -9.85 -9.31 -0.78
CA SER A 117 -8.93 -9.92 0.19
C SER A 117 -8.22 -8.89 1.06
N VAL A 118 -7.77 -7.76 0.50
CA VAL A 118 -7.14 -6.69 1.28
C VAL A 118 -8.13 -5.96 2.20
N MET A 119 -9.35 -5.69 1.72
CA MET A 119 -10.40 -5.08 2.53
C MET A 119 -10.84 -5.99 3.67
N ALA A 120 -11.00 -7.30 3.42
CA ALA A 120 -11.28 -8.28 4.46
C ALA A 120 -10.17 -8.32 5.53
N ALA A 121 -8.91 -8.27 5.11
CA ALA A 121 -7.77 -8.22 6.03
C ALA A 121 -7.76 -6.94 6.88
N TRP A 122 -7.96 -5.76 6.27
CA TRP A 122 -8.01 -4.50 7.00
C TRP A 122 -9.21 -4.41 7.95
N MET A 123 -10.39 -4.88 7.56
CA MET A 123 -11.59 -4.82 8.42
C MET A 123 -11.57 -5.76 9.63
N ARG A 124 -10.72 -6.79 9.61
CA ARG A 124 -10.43 -7.66 10.76
C ARG A 124 -9.35 -7.11 11.69
N SER A 125 -8.51 -6.19 11.20
CA SER A 125 -7.52 -5.50 12.03
C SER A 125 -8.13 -4.28 12.70
N SER A 126 -8.12 -4.24 14.04
CA SER A 126 -8.70 -3.13 14.81
C SER A 126 -8.07 -1.77 14.49
N GLY A 127 -6.76 -1.74 14.21
CA GLY A 127 -6.04 -0.52 13.79
C GLY A 127 -6.47 -0.04 12.41
N HIS A 128 -6.42 -0.92 11.41
CA HIS A 128 -6.78 -0.59 10.03
C HIS A 128 -8.28 -0.29 9.87
N ARG A 129 -9.15 -1.07 10.51
CA ARG A 129 -10.60 -0.83 10.55
C ARG A 129 -10.93 0.54 11.13
N ARG A 130 -10.22 0.98 12.18
CA ARG A 130 -10.43 2.30 12.78
C ARG A 130 -10.14 3.43 11.80
N ASN A 131 -9.12 3.29 10.94
CA ASN A 131 -8.83 4.28 9.91
C ASN A 131 -9.94 4.29 8.83
N ILE A 132 -10.41 3.12 8.37
CA ILE A 132 -11.51 3.00 7.39
C ILE A 132 -12.81 3.65 7.90
N LEU A 133 -13.14 3.41 9.17
CA LEU A 133 -14.35 3.94 9.83
C LEU A 133 -14.13 5.31 10.49
N GLY A 134 -12.95 5.92 10.33
CA GLY A 134 -12.60 7.19 10.94
C GLY A 134 -13.39 8.37 10.36
N ASN A 135 -13.35 9.51 11.06
CA ASN A 135 -13.95 10.75 10.59
C ASN A 135 -13.05 11.43 9.55
N HIS A 136 -13.18 10.98 8.30
CA HIS A 136 -12.46 11.47 7.14
C HIS A 136 -13.45 11.96 6.09
N LYS A 137 -12.98 12.80 5.16
CA LYS A 137 -13.75 13.25 3.99
C LYS A 137 -13.18 12.72 2.67
N PHE A 138 -11.86 12.61 2.60
CA PHE A 138 -11.12 12.29 1.39
C PHE A 138 -10.41 10.95 1.49
N PHE A 139 -10.28 10.30 0.33
CA PHE A 139 -9.65 9.00 0.17
C PHE A 139 -8.73 9.01 -1.05
N GLY A 140 -7.60 8.30 -0.94
CA GLY A 140 -6.77 7.94 -2.07
C GLY A 140 -6.16 6.55 -1.89
N GLY A 141 -6.41 5.67 -2.84
CA GLY A 141 -5.87 4.32 -2.89
C GLY A 141 -4.73 4.20 -3.90
N GLY A 142 -3.78 3.32 -3.60
CA GLY A 142 -2.64 3.01 -4.47
C GLY A 142 -2.38 1.50 -4.51
N TYR A 143 -2.03 1.01 -5.69
CA TYR A 143 -1.71 -0.40 -5.92
C TYR A 143 -0.47 -0.53 -6.81
N ALA A 144 0.42 -1.45 -6.45
CA ALA A 144 1.54 -1.82 -7.30
C ALA A 144 1.75 -3.34 -7.28
N GLN A 145 2.12 -3.87 -8.45
CA GLN A 145 2.49 -5.27 -8.62
C GLN A 145 3.97 -5.37 -8.98
N SER A 146 4.66 -6.36 -8.41
CA SER A 146 6.04 -6.71 -8.78
C SER A 146 6.21 -8.21 -8.71
N SER A 147 6.24 -8.89 -9.87
CA SER A 147 6.34 -10.36 -9.94
C SER A 147 7.63 -10.91 -9.33
N SER A 148 8.70 -10.11 -9.28
CA SER A 148 9.99 -10.45 -8.67
C SER A 148 10.07 -10.15 -7.17
N SER A 149 9.11 -9.39 -6.63
CA SER A 149 9.03 -9.14 -5.19
C SER A 149 8.42 -10.33 -4.45
N ARG A 150 8.71 -10.45 -3.15
CA ARG A 150 8.23 -11.52 -2.28
C ARG A 150 6.71 -11.52 -2.14
N PHE A 151 6.09 -10.34 -2.11
CA PHE A 151 4.66 -10.22 -1.87
C PHE A 151 3.81 -10.10 -3.12
N LYS A 152 4.43 -9.78 -4.26
CA LYS A 152 3.79 -9.62 -5.57
C LYS A 152 2.83 -8.44 -5.67
N HIS A 153 2.02 -8.16 -4.64
CA HIS A 153 0.97 -7.15 -4.60
C HIS A 153 1.15 -6.24 -3.39
N TYR A 154 1.04 -4.93 -3.60
CA TYR A 154 1.24 -3.90 -2.58
C TYR A 154 0.10 -2.89 -2.64
N TRP A 155 -0.44 -2.56 -1.47
CA TRP A 155 -1.63 -1.73 -1.31
C TRP A 155 -1.35 -0.63 -0.30
N THR A 156 -1.83 0.57 -0.62
CA THR A 156 -1.81 1.72 0.28
C THR A 156 -3.15 2.42 0.17
N GLN A 157 -3.73 2.82 1.30
CA GLN A 157 -4.85 3.74 1.32
C GLN A 157 -4.58 4.88 2.30
N ASN A 158 -4.72 6.10 1.79
CA ASN A 158 -4.60 7.33 2.55
C ASN A 158 -5.98 7.94 2.75
N PHE A 159 -6.27 8.30 3.99
CA PHE A 159 -7.47 8.99 4.41
C PHE A 159 -7.11 10.39 4.85
N GLY A 160 -7.96 11.38 4.58
CA GLY A 160 -7.69 12.73 5.00
C GLY A 160 -8.92 13.61 5.18
N SER A 161 -8.71 14.71 5.90
CA SER A 161 -9.62 15.85 5.98
C SER A 161 -8.81 17.13 5.77
N GLY A 162 -9.40 18.12 5.11
CA GLY A 162 -8.75 19.40 4.79
C GLY A 162 -9.77 20.41 4.28
N SER A 163 -9.80 21.61 4.85
CA SER A 163 -10.78 22.64 4.49
C SER A 163 -10.55 23.26 3.11
N LYS A 164 -9.33 23.13 2.57
CA LYS A 164 -8.94 23.62 1.23
C LYS A 164 -8.97 22.54 0.16
N GLU A 165 -9.49 21.36 0.49
CA GLU A 165 -9.50 20.20 -0.40
C GLU A 165 -10.92 19.94 -0.92
N SER A 166 -11.00 19.35 -2.10
CA SER A 166 -12.25 19.00 -2.77
C SER A 166 -12.22 17.54 -3.23
N CYS A 167 -13.42 16.99 -3.42
CA CYS A 167 -13.58 15.69 -4.06
C CYS A 167 -13.24 15.82 -5.54
N ASP A 168 -12.51 14.85 -6.09
CA ASP A 168 -12.38 14.77 -7.54
C ASP A 168 -13.72 14.39 -8.18
N GLY A 169 -14.02 14.94 -9.35
CA GLY A 169 -15.26 14.63 -10.08
C GLY A 169 -16.54 15.22 -9.48
N ALA A 170 -16.47 15.97 -8.37
CA ALA A 170 -17.58 16.82 -7.97
C ALA A 170 -17.68 18.00 -8.96
N PRO A 171 -18.86 18.31 -9.53
CA PRO A 171 -19.01 19.57 -10.25
C PRO A 171 -18.67 20.69 -9.27
N GLY A 172 -17.63 21.46 -9.60
CA GLY A 172 -17.26 22.62 -8.80
C GLY A 172 -18.46 23.57 -8.65
N PRO A 173 -18.50 24.40 -7.60
CA PRO A 173 -19.48 25.48 -7.57
C PRO A 173 -19.37 26.26 -8.88
N ALA A 174 -20.51 26.46 -9.55
CA ALA A 174 -20.58 27.20 -10.80
C ALA A 174 -19.81 28.53 -10.67
N PRO A 175 -19.05 28.95 -11.69
CA PRO A 175 -18.33 30.22 -11.62
C PRO A 175 -19.33 31.33 -11.30
N GLN A 176 -19.16 31.99 -10.15
CA GLN A 176 -19.88 33.22 -9.88
C GLN A 176 -19.54 34.23 -10.98
N PRO A 177 -20.51 35.04 -11.46
CA PRO A 177 -20.26 36.02 -12.50
C PRO A 177 -19.21 37.03 -12.04
N SER A 178 -18.05 36.98 -12.70
CA SER A 178 -16.97 37.95 -12.56
C SER A 178 -17.42 39.30 -13.09
N SER A 179 -17.28 40.35 -12.29
CA SER A 179 -17.46 41.73 -12.72
C SER A 179 -16.42 42.11 -13.79
N SER A 180 -16.92 42.63 -14.90
CA SER A 180 -16.26 43.08 -16.14
C SER A 180 -14.97 43.92 -15.96
N PRO A 181 -14.02 43.89 -16.92
CA PRO A 181 -12.71 44.54 -16.81
C PRO A 181 -12.71 45.99 -17.29
N SER A 182 -11.70 46.77 -16.86
CA SER A 182 -11.37 48.09 -17.42
C SER A 182 -9.88 48.14 -17.84
N PRO A 183 -9.51 48.92 -18.87
CA PRO A 183 -8.55 48.49 -19.87
C PRO A 183 -7.08 48.85 -19.58
N THR A 184 -6.24 48.08 -20.27
CA THR A 184 -4.79 48.16 -20.48
C THR A 184 -4.29 49.55 -20.88
N PRO A 185 -3.02 49.87 -20.58
CA PRO A 185 -2.11 50.25 -21.66
C PRO A 185 -0.89 49.32 -21.77
N SER A 186 -0.56 48.97 -23.02
CA SER A 186 0.64 48.26 -23.47
C SER A 186 1.75 49.28 -23.85
N PRO A 187 2.94 48.85 -24.30
CA PRO A 187 4.00 48.22 -23.52
C PRO A 187 5.30 49.06 -23.58
N THR A 188 6.25 48.85 -22.67
CA THR A 188 7.62 49.36 -22.83
C THR A 188 8.62 48.24 -22.62
N ASN A 189 9.47 48.07 -23.64
CA ASN A 189 10.65 47.23 -23.69
C ASN A 189 11.56 47.45 -22.48
N SER A 190 12.10 46.38 -21.88
CA SER A 190 13.52 46.02 -21.99
C SER A 190 13.92 44.95 -20.96
N SER A 191 14.91 44.16 -21.37
CA SER A 191 15.79 43.29 -20.57
C SER A 191 15.26 41.91 -20.18
N ALA A 192 15.57 40.96 -21.07
CA ALA A 192 15.59 39.52 -20.81
C ALA A 192 16.57 39.16 -19.67
N PRO A 193 16.22 38.23 -18.76
CA PRO A 193 17.20 37.56 -17.93
C PRO A 193 17.80 36.37 -18.69
N THR A 194 19.11 36.43 -18.90
CA THR A 194 19.96 35.37 -19.45
C THR A 194 19.84 34.10 -18.59
N ILE A 195 19.37 33.03 -19.21
CA ILE A 195 19.38 31.67 -18.65
C ILE A 195 20.84 31.19 -18.64
N SER A 196 21.36 30.95 -17.44
CA SER A 196 22.65 30.29 -17.23
C SER A 196 22.54 28.81 -17.63
N PRO A 197 23.45 28.26 -18.46
CA PRO A 197 23.39 26.84 -18.83
C PRO A 197 23.78 25.94 -17.66
N ALA A 198 23.04 24.84 -17.50
CA ALA A 198 23.34 23.73 -16.62
C ALA A 198 24.65 23.02 -17.05
N PRO A 199 25.40 22.40 -16.11
CA PRO A 199 26.64 21.71 -16.44
C PRO A 199 26.40 20.44 -17.28
N VAL A 200 27.28 20.27 -18.26
CA VAL A 200 27.36 19.17 -19.22
C VAL A 200 27.70 17.84 -18.51
N PRO A 201 27.14 16.69 -18.91
CA PRO A 201 27.55 15.40 -18.38
C PRO A 201 28.91 15.00 -18.96
N THR A 202 29.90 14.82 -18.09
CA THR A 202 31.21 14.28 -18.45
C THR A 202 31.06 12.82 -18.89
N THR A 203 31.45 12.56 -20.14
CA THR A 203 31.65 11.22 -20.72
C THR A 203 32.53 10.34 -19.84
N MET A 204 31.98 9.25 -19.33
CA MET A 204 32.78 8.18 -18.73
C MET A 204 33.61 7.48 -19.82
N ARG A 205 34.92 7.48 -19.62
CA ARG A 205 35.90 6.72 -20.40
C ARG A 205 35.69 5.21 -20.15
N PRO A 206 35.69 4.35 -21.18
CA PRO A 206 35.64 2.92 -20.96
C PRO A 206 36.93 2.44 -20.27
N THR A 207 36.78 1.76 -19.14
CA THR A 207 37.82 1.01 -18.45
C THR A 207 38.19 -0.24 -19.27
N PRO A 208 39.48 -0.59 -19.42
CA PRO A 208 39.90 -1.81 -20.10
C PRO A 208 39.45 -3.08 -19.33
N PRO A 209 39.27 -4.22 -20.02
CA PRO A 209 38.86 -5.47 -19.40
C PRO A 209 39.92 -5.98 -18.40
N PRO A 210 39.52 -6.63 -17.29
CA PRO A 210 40.46 -7.26 -16.37
C PRO A 210 41.16 -8.45 -17.05
N ALA A 211 42.46 -8.56 -16.82
CA ALA A 211 43.29 -9.69 -17.24
C ALA A 211 42.84 -11.00 -16.55
N PRO A 212 43.00 -12.18 -17.18
CA PRO A 212 42.65 -13.45 -16.57
C PRO A 212 43.53 -13.72 -15.34
N ILE A 213 42.87 -13.99 -14.22
CA ILE A 213 43.52 -14.38 -12.96
C ILE A 213 44.04 -15.82 -13.11
N PRO A 214 45.34 -16.11 -12.88
CA PRO A 214 45.84 -17.47 -12.89
C PRO A 214 45.33 -18.28 -11.69
N SER A 215 45.01 -19.54 -11.92
CA SER A 215 44.56 -20.53 -10.92
C SER A 215 45.54 -20.63 -9.74
N PRO A 216 45.07 -20.73 -8.49
CA PRO A 216 45.96 -20.84 -7.34
C PRO A 216 46.58 -22.24 -7.27
N THR A 217 47.90 -22.30 -7.43
CA THR A 217 48.73 -23.45 -7.06
C THR A 217 48.70 -23.62 -5.54
N ARG A 218 48.40 -24.83 -5.08
CA ARG A 218 48.30 -25.20 -3.66
C ARG A 218 49.69 -25.17 -3.00
N ALA A 219 49.92 -24.23 -2.09
CA ALA A 219 51.10 -24.19 -1.21
C ALA A 219 50.82 -24.97 0.10
N PRO A 220 51.85 -25.59 0.72
CA PRO A 220 51.67 -26.49 1.86
C PRO A 220 51.36 -25.76 3.17
N THR A 221 50.54 -26.43 4.00
CA THR A 221 50.04 -26.03 5.32
C THR A 221 51.17 -25.70 6.32
N PRO A 222 51.20 -24.50 6.93
CA PRO A 222 51.98 -24.25 8.14
C PRO A 222 51.25 -24.76 9.40
N ALA A 223 52.03 -25.31 10.34
CA ALA A 223 51.60 -25.88 11.61
C ALA A 223 50.90 -24.85 12.52
N PRO A 224 49.97 -25.26 13.41
CA PRO A 224 49.16 -24.34 14.21
C PRO A 224 49.99 -23.65 15.30
N THR A 225 50.14 -22.33 15.19
CA THR A 225 50.55 -21.46 16.30
C THR A 225 49.36 -21.23 17.22
N ALA A 226 49.55 -21.38 18.54
CA ALA A 226 48.52 -21.18 19.54
C ALA A 226 47.92 -19.77 19.48
N ALA A 227 46.59 -19.70 19.41
CA ALA A 227 45.84 -18.44 19.36
C ALA A 227 45.87 -17.71 20.71
N PRO A 228 45.94 -16.36 20.73
CA PRO A 228 45.81 -15.58 21.95
C PRO A 228 44.38 -15.73 22.50
N THR A 229 44.28 -15.94 23.82
CA THR A 229 43.01 -16.03 24.56
C THR A 229 42.15 -14.80 24.29
N GLN A 230 41.02 -14.99 23.58
CA GLN A 230 39.99 -13.97 23.42
C GLN A 230 39.38 -13.65 24.78
N ALA A 231 39.24 -12.35 25.08
CA ALA A 231 38.39 -11.87 26.15
C ALA A 231 36.94 -12.38 25.94
N PRO A 232 36.16 -12.65 26.99
CA PRO A 232 34.78 -13.13 26.85
C PRO A 232 33.94 -12.15 26.02
N ALA A 233 33.23 -12.67 25.02
CA ALA A 233 32.23 -11.88 24.29
C ALA A 233 31.14 -11.37 25.26
N PRO A 234 30.61 -10.14 25.08
CA PRO A 234 29.47 -9.68 25.87
C PRO A 234 28.29 -10.64 25.67
N PRO A 235 27.44 -10.87 26.70
CA PRO A 235 26.33 -11.81 26.60
C PRO A 235 25.43 -11.42 25.41
N SER A 236 25.26 -12.35 24.49
CA SER A 236 24.40 -12.20 23.33
C SER A 236 22.93 -12.23 23.76
N ASN A 237 22.39 -11.07 24.16
CA ASN A 237 20.97 -10.94 24.46
C ASN A 237 20.15 -11.49 23.29
N SER A 238 19.17 -12.35 23.57
CA SER A 238 18.30 -12.97 22.56
C SER A 238 17.61 -11.90 21.69
N LEU A 239 17.18 -12.26 20.47
CA LEU A 239 16.41 -11.33 19.61
C LEU A 239 15.19 -10.76 20.36
N GLN A 240 14.54 -11.62 21.16
CA GLN A 240 13.43 -11.25 22.05
C GLN A 240 13.82 -10.15 23.04
N GLN A 241 14.97 -10.30 23.71
CA GLN A 241 15.43 -9.30 24.66
C GLN A 241 15.76 -7.97 23.97
N ARG A 242 16.47 -8.02 22.82
CA ARG A 242 16.77 -6.80 22.04
C ARG A 242 15.51 -6.05 21.62
N MET A 243 14.46 -6.78 21.24
CA MET A 243 13.18 -6.18 20.89
C MET A 243 12.49 -5.54 22.10
N LEU A 244 12.44 -6.25 23.24
CA LEU A 244 11.88 -5.71 24.48
C LEU A 244 12.61 -4.45 24.92
N ASP A 245 13.95 -4.47 24.89
CA ASP A 245 14.79 -3.32 25.25
C ASP A 245 14.48 -2.12 24.35
N ALA A 246 14.34 -2.33 23.04
CA ALA A 246 14.00 -1.25 22.11
C ALA A 246 12.60 -0.67 22.35
N VAL A 247 11.61 -1.52 22.63
CA VAL A 247 10.25 -1.08 23.01
C VAL A 247 10.27 -0.28 24.30
N ASN A 248 10.98 -0.78 25.32
CA ASN A 248 11.06 -0.12 26.63
C ASN A 248 11.88 1.18 26.58
N ALA A 249 12.85 1.30 25.67
CA ALA A 249 13.54 2.56 25.43
C ALA A 249 12.59 3.64 24.88
N GLU A 250 11.69 3.30 23.94
CA GLU A 250 10.67 4.24 23.45
C GLU A 250 9.65 4.62 24.53
N ARG A 251 9.28 3.66 25.39
CA ARG A 251 8.39 3.92 26.54
C ARG A 251 9.05 4.83 27.58
N ALA A 252 10.33 4.63 27.86
CA ALA A 252 11.09 5.47 28.79
C ALA A 252 11.18 6.93 28.31
N LYS A 253 11.36 7.17 27.00
CA LYS A 253 11.30 8.53 26.42
C LYS A 253 9.96 9.22 26.66
N ALA A 254 8.88 8.45 26.76
CA ALA A 254 7.53 8.93 27.05
C ALA A 254 7.17 8.92 28.56
N GLY A 255 8.10 8.55 29.45
CA GLY A 255 7.85 8.44 30.88
C GLY A 255 6.91 7.30 31.28
N LEU A 256 6.78 6.27 30.44
CA LEU A 256 5.89 5.13 30.66
C LEU A 256 6.64 3.96 31.32
N ALA A 257 5.93 3.20 32.17
CA ALA A 257 6.46 2.01 32.80
C ALA A 257 6.90 0.96 31.76
N PRO A 258 8.01 0.23 31.96
CA PRO A 258 8.45 -0.78 31.01
C PRO A 258 7.46 -1.95 30.95
N PHE A 259 7.35 -2.56 29.78
CA PHE A 259 6.73 -3.88 29.65
C PHE A 259 7.67 -4.97 30.14
N CYS A 260 7.09 -6.12 30.48
CA CYS A 260 7.79 -7.36 30.77
C CYS A 260 7.29 -8.48 29.85
N THR A 261 8.09 -9.52 29.66
CA THR A 261 7.72 -10.66 28.81
C THR A 261 6.66 -11.56 29.45
N ASN A 262 5.86 -12.21 28.61
CA ASN A 262 4.95 -13.30 28.98
C ASN A 262 4.95 -14.38 27.88
N SER A 263 5.16 -15.65 28.24
CA SER A 263 5.37 -16.75 27.30
C SER A 263 4.14 -17.04 26.43
N LYS A 264 2.94 -16.78 26.93
CA LYS A 264 1.71 -17.00 26.17
C LYS A 264 1.58 -15.98 25.05
N LEU A 265 1.84 -14.71 25.33
CA LEU A 265 1.92 -13.67 24.30
C LEU A 265 3.09 -13.93 23.33
N GLN A 266 4.24 -14.35 23.86
CA GLN A 266 5.42 -14.73 23.07
C GLN A 266 5.08 -15.85 22.09
N ARG A 267 4.41 -16.90 22.56
CA ARG A 267 4.03 -18.04 21.72
C ARG A 267 3.01 -17.65 20.66
N ALA A 268 2.02 -16.82 21.01
CA ALA A 268 1.03 -16.31 20.06
C ALA A 268 1.69 -15.48 18.95
N ALA A 269 2.63 -14.59 19.31
CA ALA A 269 3.34 -13.75 18.34
C ALA A 269 4.26 -14.58 17.44
N GLN A 270 5.00 -15.54 18.01
CA GLN A 270 5.90 -16.42 17.27
C GLN A 270 5.17 -17.28 16.24
N LEU A 271 4.06 -17.93 16.64
CA LEU A 271 3.22 -18.71 15.74
C LEU A 271 2.66 -17.87 14.58
N HIS A 272 2.33 -16.61 14.85
CA HIS A 272 1.80 -15.72 13.82
C HIS A 272 2.87 -15.25 12.82
N SER A 273 4.09 -14.99 13.28
CA SER A 273 5.20 -14.71 12.37
C SER A 273 5.56 -15.91 11.49
N GLU A 274 5.50 -17.13 12.05
CA GLU A 274 5.67 -18.38 11.30
C GLU A 274 4.57 -18.57 10.24
N ASP A 275 3.30 -18.32 10.59
CA ASP A 275 2.16 -18.40 9.68
C ASP A 275 2.28 -17.42 8.50
N GLN A 276 2.63 -16.17 8.79
CA GLN A 276 2.87 -15.12 7.80
C GLN A 276 4.00 -15.51 6.83
N ALA A 277 5.08 -16.10 7.35
CA ALA A 277 6.20 -16.56 6.54
C ALA A 277 5.84 -17.75 5.64
N GLN A 278 5.17 -18.77 6.19
CA GLN A 278 4.79 -19.98 5.45
C GLN A 278 3.85 -19.68 4.28
N ASN A 279 2.97 -18.69 4.47
CA ASN A 279 1.92 -18.35 3.51
C ASN A 279 2.21 -17.06 2.72
N ASN A 280 3.41 -16.48 2.88
CA ASN A 280 3.89 -15.32 2.14
C ASN A 280 2.95 -14.10 2.20
N PHE A 281 2.41 -13.80 3.37
CA PHE A 281 1.55 -12.63 3.58
C PHE A 281 1.93 -11.91 4.87
N MET A 282 1.65 -10.61 4.94
CA MET A 282 1.65 -9.86 6.21
C MET A 282 0.22 -9.41 6.50
N SER A 283 -0.29 -9.78 7.67
CA SER A 283 -1.65 -9.44 8.10
C SER A 283 -1.80 -9.63 9.60
N HIS A 284 -2.71 -8.90 10.24
CA HIS A 284 -3.15 -9.22 11.60
C HIS A 284 -4.07 -10.45 11.66
N THR A 285 -4.57 -10.90 10.51
CA THR A 285 -5.40 -12.11 10.42
C THR A 285 -4.53 -13.29 10.00
N GLY A 286 -4.61 -14.40 10.72
CA GLY A 286 -3.91 -15.63 10.35
C GLY A 286 -4.45 -16.26 9.06
N SER A 287 -3.69 -17.18 8.46
CA SER A 287 -4.13 -17.95 7.28
C SER A 287 -5.39 -18.77 7.55
N ASP A 288 -5.58 -19.19 8.81
CA ASP A 288 -6.76 -19.86 9.36
C ASP A 288 -7.97 -18.93 9.57
N GLY A 289 -7.84 -17.64 9.22
CA GLY A 289 -8.88 -16.62 9.42
C GLY A 289 -8.93 -16.04 10.83
N SER A 290 -8.03 -16.45 11.73
CA SER A 290 -8.04 -16.02 13.12
C SER A 290 -7.65 -14.56 13.32
N SER A 291 -8.30 -13.91 14.28
CA SER A 291 -7.86 -12.62 14.82
C SER A 291 -6.68 -12.78 15.80
N MET A 292 -6.00 -11.67 16.11
CA MET A 292 -5.00 -11.61 17.19
C MET A 292 -5.58 -12.11 18.51
N SER A 293 -6.79 -11.69 18.88
CA SER A 293 -7.45 -12.13 20.12
C SER A 293 -7.69 -13.63 20.13
N ASP A 294 -8.05 -14.25 19.00
CA ASP A 294 -8.22 -15.71 18.91
C ASP A 294 -6.88 -16.43 19.12
N ARG A 295 -5.80 -15.91 18.53
CA ARG A 295 -4.44 -16.46 18.69
C ARG A 295 -3.95 -16.35 20.14
N ILE A 296 -4.15 -15.19 20.78
CA ILE A 296 -3.77 -14.96 22.17
C ILE A 296 -4.61 -15.84 23.13
N THR A 297 -5.92 -15.93 22.90
CA THR A 297 -6.83 -16.77 23.70
C THR A 297 -6.49 -18.25 23.56
N ARG A 298 -6.08 -18.72 22.38
CA ARG A 298 -5.59 -20.10 22.18
C ARG A 298 -4.39 -20.43 23.06
N GLN A 299 -3.52 -19.46 23.36
CA GLN A 299 -2.40 -19.64 24.29
C GLN A 299 -2.81 -19.53 25.76
N GLN A 300 -4.11 -19.44 26.06
CA GLN A 300 -4.67 -19.36 27.40
C GLN A 300 -4.20 -18.12 28.20
N PHE A 301 -3.85 -17.03 27.50
CA PHE A 301 -3.54 -15.74 28.13
C PHE A 301 -4.85 -15.08 28.53
N GLN A 302 -5.01 -14.76 29.82
CA GLN A 302 -6.25 -14.18 30.35
C GLN A 302 -6.22 -12.66 30.21
N TRP A 303 -6.82 -12.09 29.17
CA TRP A 303 -6.65 -10.68 28.85
C TRP A 303 -7.88 -9.80 29.13
N ASN A 304 -7.61 -8.59 29.62
CA ASN A 304 -8.56 -7.47 29.68
C ASN A 304 -8.47 -6.62 28.40
N SER A 305 -7.27 -6.42 27.89
CA SER A 305 -7.01 -5.67 26.66
C SER A 305 -5.76 -6.21 25.97
N VAL A 306 -5.79 -6.27 24.64
CA VAL A 306 -4.68 -6.75 23.81
C VAL A 306 -4.52 -5.88 22.57
N ALA A 307 -3.27 -5.77 22.09
CA ALA A 307 -2.93 -5.11 20.84
C ALA A 307 -1.80 -5.86 20.13
N GLU A 308 -1.71 -5.66 18.82
CA GLU A 308 -0.69 -6.29 17.99
C GLU A 308 -0.08 -5.26 17.03
N ASN A 309 1.23 -5.37 16.85
CA ASN A 309 1.91 -4.81 15.70
C ASN A 309 2.42 -5.95 14.84
N VAL A 310 2.24 -5.85 13.53
CA VAL A 310 2.88 -6.75 12.56
C VAL A 310 3.72 -5.92 11.60
N ALA A 311 4.80 -6.50 11.10
CA ALA A 311 5.62 -5.89 10.08
C ALA A 311 6.31 -6.96 9.27
N ALA A 312 6.77 -6.58 8.07
CA ALA A 312 7.59 -7.47 7.30
C ALA A 312 8.58 -6.73 6.39
N GLY A 313 9.77 -7.30 6.23
CA GLY A 313 10.81 -6.86 5.27
C GLY A 313 11.91 -6.04 5.90
N GLN A 314 11.71 -5.63 7.15
CA GLN A 314 12.75 -5.08 8.01
C GLN A 314 13.69 -6.22 8.42
N VAL A 315 14.99 -5.99 8.35
CA VAL A 315 16.02 -7.03 8.53
C VAL A 315 16.59 -7.07 9.94
N ASP A 316 16.23 -6.11 10.79
CA ASP A 316 16.71 -6.01 12.16
C ASP A 316 15.69 -5.29 13.07
N VAL A 317 15.95 -5.34 14.38
CA VAL A 317 15.11 -4.70 15.42
C VAL A 317 15.04 -3.18 15.22
N ALA A 318 16.15 -2.54 14.83
CA ALA A 318 16.21 -1.09 14.69
C ALA A 318 15.29 -0.59 13.57
N SER A 319 15.35 -1.22 12.39
CA SER A 319 14.55 -0.88 11.23
C SER A 319 13.05 -1.14 11.45
N VAL A 320 12.68 -2.23 12.13
CA VAL A 320 11.27 -2.52 12.44
C VAL A 320 10.70 -1.60 13.52
N MET A 321 11.48 -1.31 14.57
CA MET A 321 11.07 -0.34 15.60
C MET A 321 10.91 1.06 15.02
N GLN A 322 11.83 1.50 14.17
CA GLN A 322 11.71 2.78 13.46
C GLN A 322 10.44 2.84 12.61
N SER A 323 10.13 1.77 11.88
CA SER A 323 8.91 1.66 11.07
C SER A 323 7.64 1.78 11.93
N TRP A 324 7.58 1.05 13.05
CA TRP A 324 6.43 1.12 13.96
C TRP A 324 6.28 2.46 14.65
N MET A 325 7.38 3.10 15.08
CA MET A 325 7.32 4.41 15.74
C MET A 325 6.94 5.56 14.79
N ASN A 326 7.14 5.39 13.49
CA ASN A 326 6.68 6.33 12.46
C ASN A 326 5.23 6.12 12.03
N SER A 327 4.56 5.07 12.53
CA SER A 327 3.16 4.79 12.25
C SER A 327 2.31 5.08 13.46
N ASP A 328 1.37 6.02 13.36
CA ASP A 328 0.48 6.40 14.47
C ASP A 328 -0.26 5.20 15.06
N GLY A 329 -0.66 4.23 14.23
CA GLY A 329 -1.29 2.99 14.68
C GLY A 329 -0.38 2.14 15.56
N HIS A 330 0.81 1.80 15.06
CA HIS A 330 1.74 0.91 15.74
C HIS A 330 2.40 1.58 16.96
N ARG A 331 2.75 2.87 16.84
CA ARG A 331 3.26 3.69 17.94
C ARG A 331 2.29 3.74 19.11
N ARG A 332 0.98 3.89 18.86
CA ARG A 332 -0.03 3.87 19.92
C ARG A 332 -0.05 2.55 20.70
N ASN A 333 0.24 1.42 20.05
CA ASN A 333 0.32 0.14 20.75
C ASN A 333 1.57 0.06 21.64
N ILE A 334 2.73 0.47 21.13
CA ILE A 334 4.00 0.53 21.87
C ILE A 334 3.90 1.44 23.11
N LEU A 335 3.24 2.59 22.97
CA LEU A 335 3.01 3.56 24.04
C LEU A 335 1.70 3.33 24.82
N GLY A 336 1.03 2.20 24.57
CA GLY A 336 -0.25 1.88 25.19
C GLY A 336 -0.11 1.51 26.66
N ASN A 337 -1.25 1.52 27.37
CA ASN A 337 -1.33 1.11 28.77
C ASN A 337 -1.46 -0.42 28.89
N TYR A 338 -0.36 -1.11 28.60
CA TYR A 338 -0.20 -2.54 28.75
C TYR A 338 0.86 -2.88 29.80
N LYS A 339 0.93 -4.15 30.21
CA LYS A 339 1.97 -4.65 31.13
C LYS A 339 2.84 -5.72 30.46
N PHE A 340 2.21 -6.58 29.68
CA PHE A 340 2.85 -7.78 29.12
C PHE A 340 3.19 -7.60 27.65
N PHE A 341 4.28 -8.22 27.24
CA PHE A 341 4.83 -8.19 25.90
C PHE A 341 5.21 -9.59 25.43
N GLY A 342 4.99 -9.87 24.15
CA GLY A 342 5.56 -11.00 23.45
C GLY A 342 5.92 -10.59 22.04
N MET A 343 6.99 -11.15 21.48
CA MET A 343 7.36 -10.94 20.09
C MET A 343 7.55 -12.24 19.33
N GLY A 344 7.38 -12.21 18.02
CA GLY A 344 7.66 -13.33 17.14
C GLY A 344 8.43 -12.88 15.93
N SER A 345 9.35 -13.71 15.45
CA SER A 345 9.92 -13.55 14.12
C SER A 345 10.04 -14.89 13.41
N ASP A 346 9.95 -14.90 12.08
CA ASP A 346 10.29 -16.10 11.33
C ASP A 346 11.81 -16.36 11.34
N THR A 347 12.21 -17.53 10.83
CA THR A 347 13.62 -17.98 10.80
C THR A 347 14.55 -17.02 10.06
N TYR A 348 14.01 -16.23 9.13
CA TYR A 348 14.77 -15.25 8.35
C TYR A 348 14.73 -13.83 8.94
N GLY A 349 13.99 -13.61 10.04
CA GLY A 349 13.83 -12.28 10.63
C GLY A 349 13.16 -11.28 9.68
N VAL A 350 12.32 -11.76 8.78
CA VAL A 350 11.63 -10.98 7.76
C VAL A 350 10.20 -10.66 8.16
N TYR A 351 9.53 -11.51 8.92
CA TYR A 351 8.18 -11.29 9.45
C TYR A 351 8.26 -11.07 10.95
N TRP A 352 7.58 -10.05 11.43
CA TRP A 352 7.63 -9.59 12.81
C TRP A 352 6.23 -9.45 13.37
N THR A 353 6.05 -9.90 14.61
CA THR A 353 4.81 -9.70 15.37
C THR A 353 5.18 -9.24 16.78
N GLN A 354 4.50 -8.22 17.30
CA GLN A 354 4.50 -7.84 18.71
C GLN A 354 3.08 -7.97 19.23
N ASN A 355 2.90 -8.67 20.35
CA ASN A 355 1.65 -8.72 21.10
C ASN A 355 1.83 -8.02 22.44
N PHE A 356 0.88 -7.15 22.76
CA PHE A 356 0.80 -6.41 24.02
C PHE A 356 -0.45 -6.82 24.77
N GLY A 357 -0.38 -6.90 26.10
CA GLY A 357 -1.52 -7.32 26.92
C GLY A 357 -1.59 -6.69 28.30
N SER A 358 -2.81 -6.55 28.82
CA SER A 358 -3.12 -6.27 30.23
C SER A 358 -4.00 -7.39 30.78
N ALA A 359 -3.68 -7.82 31.99
CA ALA A 359 -4.30 -8.98 32.63
C ALA A 359 -4.09 -8.93 34.15
N ASP A 360 -5.10 -9.31 34.92
CA ASP A 360 -5.03 -9.30 36.39
C ASP A 360 -4.46 -10.60 36.99
N GLY A 361 -4.36 -11.67 36.18
CA GLY A 361 -3.90 -13.02 36.59
C GLY A 361 -2.62 -13.51 35.91
N GLU A 362 -1.90 -12.65 35.20
CA GLU A 362 -0.68 -13.02 34.47
C GLU A 362 0.57 -12.46 35.17
N SER A 363 1.71 -13.11 34.97
CA SER A 363 2.99 -12.72 35.56
C SER A 363 4.03 -12.39 34.49
N CYS A 364 4.96 -11.51 34.86
CA CYS A 364 6.16 -11.27 34.09
C CYS A 364 7.07 -12.50 34.17
N GLU A 365 7.68 -12.86 33.05
CA GLU A 365 8.75 -13.85 33.02
C GLU A 365 10.11 -13.18 33.18
N GLY A 366 11.04 -13.86 33.85
CA GLY A 366 12.42 -13.35 34.01
C GLY A 366 12.62 -12.35 35.16
N GLY A 367 11.65 -12.18 36.06
CA GLY A 367 11.91 -11.57 37.36
C GLY A 367 12.59 -12.57 38.28
N SER A 368 13.92 -12.54 38.36
CA SER A 368 14.63 -13.14 39.50
C SER A 368 14.15 -12.45 40.78
N ASN A 369 13.26 -13.11 41.53
CA ASN A 369 13.16 -12.88 42.96
C ASN A 369 14.41 -13.52 43.60
N GLU A 370 15.47 -12.75 43.76
CA GLU A 370 16.26 -12.85 44.99
C GLU A 370 15.89 -11.64 45.84
N GLY A 371 15.29 -11.90 47.00
CA GLY A 371 15.02 -10.87 47.99
C GLY A 371 16.34 -10.27 48.48
N GLY A 372 16.54 -8.98 48.24
CA GLY A 372 17.71 -8.25 48.73
C GLY A 372 17.67 -6.78 48.32
N VAL A 373 17.22 -5.94 49.25
CA VAL A 373 17.42 -4.48 49.34
C VAL A 373 17.37 -3.68 48.03
N GLN A 374 16.29 -2.91 47.87
CA GLN A 374 16.20 -1.74 46.99
C GLN A 374 17.47 -0.88 47.06
N PRO A 375 18.25 -0.70 45.97
CA PRO A 375 19.20 0.40 45.91
C PRO A 375 18.40 1.69 45.69
N THR A 376 18.42 2.57 46.68
CA THR A 376 18.05 3.98 46.54
C THR A 376 18.76 4.61 45.33
N PRO A 377 18.07 5.39 44.47
CA PRO A 377 18.72 6.08 43.37
C PRO A 377 19.74 7.11 43.89
N ALA A 378 20.99 7.00 43.45
CA ALA A 378 21.97 8.08 43.57
C ALA A 378 21.56 9.27 42.68
N PRO A 379 21.75 10.52 43.13
CA PRO A 379 21.34 11.70 42.37
C PRO A 379 22.33 11.96 41.22
N TYR A 380 21.83 12.03 39.98
CA TYR A 380 22.62 12.47 38.82
C TYR A 380 22.33 13.94 38.46
N PRO A 381 23.32 14.67 37.91
CA PRO A 381 23.40 16.12 37.93
C PRO A 381 22.45 16.79 36.93
N LYS A 382 21.93 17.95 37.37
CA LYS A 382 21.03 18.85 36.66
C LYS A 382 21.65 19.39 35.35
N PRO A 383 20.98 19.23 34.19
CA PRO A 383 21.26 20.04 33.01
C PRO A 383 20.84 21.49 33.28
N THR A 384 21.82 22.40 33.25
CA THR A 384 21.62 23.84 33.41
C THR A 384 21.21 24.50 32.09
N ASN A 385 19.94 24.34 31.69
CA ASN A 385 19.03 25.40 31.21
C ASN A 385 17.74 24.77 30.63
N PRO A 386 16.53 25.22 31.02
CA PRO A 386 15.29 24.72 30.43
C PRO A 386 15.01 25.39 29.09
N ALA A 387 14.73 24.59 28.06
CA ALA A 387 13.98 25.07 26.89
C ALA A 387 12.53 25.40 27.34
N PRO A 388 11.88 26.45 26.81
CA PRO A 388 10.55 26.87 27.26
C PRO A 388 9.51 25.76 27.08
N GLN A 389 8.79 25.41 28.14
CA GLN A 389 7.66 24.48 28.08
C GLN A 389 6.49 25.11 27.31
N PRO A 390 5.89 24.42 26.32
CA PRO A 390 4.60 24.81 25.77
C PRO A 390 3.53 24.76 26.87
N GLN A 391 2.73 25.83 26.99
CA GLN A 391 1.62 25.87 27.94
C GLN A 391 0.59 24.75 27.68
N PRO A 392 -0.06 24.20 28.73
CA PRO A 392 -1.09 23.19 28.57
C PRO A 392 -2.26 23.71 27.74
N GLN A 393 -2.59 23.03 26.63
CA GLN A 393 -3.85 23.27 25.93
C GLN A 393 -5.02 22.79 26.81
N PRO A 394 -6.15 23.53 26.89
CA PRO A 394 -7.32 23.12 27.66
C PRO A 394 -7.84 21.76 27.19
N GLN A 395 -8.07 20.83 28.13
CA GLN A 395 -8.76 19.58 27.85
C GLN A 395 -10.18 19.87 27.30
N PRO A 396 -10.62 19.20 26.22
CA PRO A 396 -12.02 19.26 25.81
C PRO A 396 -12.94 18.78 26.93
N GLN A 397 -13.96 19.58 27.26
CA GLN A 397 -14.99 19.17 28.21
C GLN A 397 -15.72 17.90 27.72
N PRO A 398 -16.17 17.01 28.62
CA PRO A 398 -16.96 15.84 28.25
C PRO A 398 -18.21 16.27 27.49
N GLN A 399 -18.36 15.79 26.25
CA GLN A 399 -19.63 15.92 25.53
C GLN A 399 -20.72 15.12 26.28
N PRO A 400 -21.95 15.64 26.42
CA PRO A 400 -23.06 14.89 27.00
C PRO A 400 -23.29 13.57 26.24
N GLN A 401 -23.46 12.47 26.96
CA GLN A 401 -23.86 11.20 26.37
C GLN A 401 -25.17 11.38 25.58
N PRO A 402 -25.28 10.84 24.35
CA PRO A 402 -26.55 10.82 23.63
C PRO A 402 -27.62 10.12 24.48
N GLN A 403 -28.78 10.76 24.65
CA GLN A 403 -29.94 10.11 25.26
C GLN A 403 -30.32 8.86 24.45
N PRO A 404 -30.81 7.79 25.11
CA PRO A 404 -31.33 6.62 24.42
C PRO A 404 -32.45 7.04 23.46
N GLN A 405 -32.28 6.75 22.16
CA GLN A 405 -33.37 6.89 21.20
C GLN A 405 -34.54 5.97 21.60
N PRO A 406 -35.80 6.40 21.43
CA PRO A 406 -36.94 5.53 21.63
C PRO A 406 -36.85 4.31 20.69
N THR A 407 -37.13 3.13 21.23
CA THR A 407 -37.20 1.88 20.49
C THR A 407 -38.20 2.02 19.33
N PRO A 408 -37.82 1.72 18.07
CA PRO A 408 -38.77 1.69 16.96
C PRO A 408 -39.87 0.68 17.25
N ALA A 409 -41.12 1.03 16.94
CA ALA A 409 -42.25 0.11 17.00
C ALA A 409 -41.99 -1.15 16.14
N PRO A 410 -42.53 -2.33 16.52
CA PRO A 410 -42.36 -3.55 15.73
C PRO A 410 -42.87 -3.34 14.30
N GLN A 411 -42.01 -3.56 13.31
CA GLN A 411 -42.44 -3.58 11.91
C GLN A 411 -43.42 -4.74 11.68
N PRO A 412 -44.49 -4.55 10.88
CA PRO A 412 -45.36 -5.64 10.48
C PRO A 412 -44.57 -6.70 9.69
N LYS A 413 -44.83 -7.97 10.02
CA LYS A 413 -44.28 -9.17 9.37
C LYS A 413 -44.37 -9.05 7.84
N PRO A 414 -43.32 -9.41 7.08
CA PRO A 414 -43.37 -9.39 5.62
C PRO A 414 -44.51 -10.30 5.13
N THR A 415 -45.47 -9.70 4.43
CA THR A 415 -46.41 -10.47 3.59
C THR A 415 -45.64 -11.02 2.40
N ASN A 416 -45.92 -12.28 2.09
CA ASN A 416 -45.32 -13.07 1.01
C ASN A 416 -45.21 -12.27 -0.30
N PRO A 417 -44.10 -12.37 -1.07
CA PRO A 417 -44.01 -11.71 -2.37
C PRO A 417 -45.11 -12.21 -3.32
N ALA A 418 -45.70 -11.29 -4.08
CA ALA A 418 -46.56 -11.65 -5.21
C ALA A 418 -45.76 -12.52 -6.22
N PRO A 419 -46.40 -13.48 -6.92
CA PRO A 419 -45.74 -14.30 -7.93
C PRO A 419 -45.08 -13.42 -9.00
N GLN A 420 -43.83 -13.72 -9.35
CA GLN A 420 -43.15 -13.06 -10.48
C GLN A 420 -43.95 -13.25 -11.78
N PRO A 421 -44.00 -12.23 -12.67
CA PRO A 421 -44.48 -12.43 -14.04
C PRO A 421 -43.64 -13.49 -14.75
N GLN A 422 -44.30 -14.48 -15.36
CA GLN A 422 -43.62 -15.47 -16.20
C GLN A 422 -42.89 -14.78 -17.36
N PRO A 423 -41.73 -15.30 -17.79
CA PRO A 423 -41.04 -14.80 -18.98
C PRO A 423 -41.95 -14.91 -20.21
N GLN A 424 -42.09 -13.82 -20.98
CA GLN A 424 -42.71 -13.91 -22.30
C GLN A 424 -41.90 -14.85 -23.20
N PRO A 425 -42.54 -15.75 -23.97
CA PRO A 425 -41.83 -16.58 -24.93
C PRO A 425 -41.15 -15.72 -26.00
N GLN A 426 -39.88 -16.02 -26.24
CA GLN A 426 -39.08 -15.44 -27.32
C GLN A 426 -39.77 -15.64 -28.69
N PRO A 427 -39.74 -14.67 -29.62
CA PRO A 427 -40.17 -14.90 -30.99
C PRO A 427 -39.32 -15.98 -31.65
N THR A 428 -39.96 -17.00 -32.20
CA THR A 428 -39.32 -18.05 -33.00
C THR A 428 -38.57 -17.44 -34.19
N PRO A 429 -37.32 -17.85 -34.47
CA PRO A 429 -36.62 -17.46 -35.70
C PRO A 429 -37.40 -17.94 -36.93
N GLN A 430 -37.67 -17.04 -37.86
CA GLN A 430 -38.27 -17.35 -39.15
C GLN A 430 -37.32 -18.27 -39.95
N PRO A 431 -37.81 -19.36 -40.59
CA PRO A 431 -36.94 -20.26 -41.33
C PRO A 431 -36.32 -19.59 -42.56
N THR A 432 -35.01 -19.76 -42.72
CA THR A 432 -34.24 -19.35 -43.89
C THR A 432 -34.78 -20.06 -45.15
N PRO A 433 -35.00 -19.36 -46.28
CA PRO A 433 -35.39 -20.00 -47.54
C PRO A 433 -34.32 -21.00 -48.01
N ALA A 434 -34.76 -22.16 -48.49
CA ALA A 434 -33.88 -23.18 -49.05
C ALA A 434 -33.11 -22.65 -50.28
N PRO A 435 -31.83 -23.06 -50.48
CA PRO A 435 -31.09 -22.72 -51.70
C PRO A 435 -31.78 -23.31 -52.93
N GLN A 436 -32.03 -22.48 -53.96
CA GLN A 436 -32.50 -22.96 -55.26
C GLN A 436 -31.50 -23.95 -55.89
N PRO A 437 -31.97 -25.00 -56.59
CA PRO A 437 -31.10 -25.90 -57.31
C PRO A 437 -30.37 -25.15 -58.44
N LYS A 438 -29.06 -25.40 -58.51
CA LYS A 438 -28.13 -24.88 -59.50
C LYS A 438 -28.54 -25.37 -60.90
N PRO A 439 -28.68 -24.51 -61.93
CA PRO A 439 -28.92 -24.95 -63.30
C PRO A 439 -27.72 -25.75 -63.82
N ASP A 440 -28.01 -26.88 -64.45
CA ASP A 440 -27.07 -27.77 -65.12
C ASP A 440 -26.22 -27.00 -66.15
N GLN A 441 -24.90 -27.08 -66.02
CA GLN A 441 -23.99 -26.57 -67.03
C GLN A 441 -23.85 -27.59 -68.16
N ARG A 442 -24.63 -27.42 -69.23
CA ARG A 442 -24.33 -28.02 -70.53
C ARG A 442 -23.59 -26.97 -71.39
N PRO A 443 -22.41 -27.28 -71.95
CA PRO A 443 -21.63 -26.30 -72.71
C PRO A 443 -21.93 -26.38 -74.21
N VAL A 444 -22.32 -25.28 -74.87
CA VAL A 444 -22.12 -25.11 -76.33
C VAL A 444 -21.96 -23.63 -76.72
N ALA A 445 -20.75 -23.32 -77.20
CA ALA A 445 -20.27 -22.41 -78.27
C ALA A 445 -20.71 -20.92 -78.43
N PRO A 446 -19.80 -20.05 -78.95
CA PRO A 446 -19.98 -18.59 -79.00
C PRO A 446 -20.44 -18.07 -80.37
N GLY A 447 -21.15 -16.93 -80.39
CA GLY A 447 -21.46 -16.20 -81.62
C GLY A 447 -22.04 -14.79 -81.41
N THR A 448 -21.17 -13.78 -81.50
CA THR A 448 -21.28 -12.46 -82.20
C THR A 448 -22.48 -11.49 -81.98
N PRO A 449 -22.33 -10.17 -82.24
CA PRO A 449 -22.89 -9.11 -81.38
C PRO A 449 -23.90 -8.13 -82.05
N ALA A 450 -24.63 -7.41 -81.20
CA ALA A 450 -25.30 -6.10 -81.39
C ALA A 450 -26.47 -6.04 -82.44
N PRO A 451 -27.47 -5.12 -82.33
CA PRO A 451 -27.28 -3.69 -82.17
C PRO A 451 -28.23 -2.92 -81.23
N THR A 452 -27.87 -1.65 -81.10
CA THR A 452 -28.44 -0.48 -80.44
C THR A 452 -29.88 -0.10 -80.81
N SER A 453 -30.60 0.52 -79.86
CA SER A 453 -31.56 1.64 -80.09
C SER A 453 -32.01 2.20 -78.72
N LYS A 454 -31.50 3.36 -78.28
CA LYS A 454 -32.03 4.74 -78.42
C LYS A 454 -33.31 5.07 -77.64
N ASN A 455 -33.18 6.14 -76.85
CA ASN A 455 -34.15 7.18 -76.49
C ASN A 455 -35.37 6.76 -75.65
N GLY A 456 -35.84 7.52 -74.68
CA GLY A 456 -35.45 8.85 -74.23
C GLY A 456 -36.58 9.51 -73.44
N LYS A 457 -36.17 10.50 -72.65
CA LYS A 457 -36.93 11.67 -72.18
C LYS A 457 -37.94 11.51 -71.03
N LYS A 458 -37.44 11.99 -69.88
CA LYS A 458 -38.17 12.74 -68.85
C LYS A 458 -38.88 13.97 -69.44
N CYS A 459 -40.06 14.27 -68.90
CA CYS A 459 -40.75 15.56 -69.07
C CYS A 459 -40.62 16.43 -67.81
N LYS A 460 -40.36 17.73 -67.98
CA LYS A 460 -40.93 18.80 -67.16
C LYS A 460 -40.98 20.11 -67.97
N SER A 461 -42.20 20.64 -68.04
CA SER A 461 -42.67 22.03 -68.24
C SER A 461 -41.76 23.04 -67.51
N THR A 462 -41.47 24.25 -67.97
CA THR A 462 -42.13 25.27 -68.82
C THR A 462 -41.05 26.09 -69.52
#